data_AF-A0A6N7AGU9-F1
#
_entry.id   AF-A0A6N7AGU9-F1
#
_cell.length_a   1.000
_cell.length_b   1.000
_cell.length_c   1.000
_cell.angle_alpha   90.00
_cell.angle_beta   90.00
_cell.angle_gamma   90.00
#
_symmetry.space_group_name_H-M   'P 1'
#
loop_
_entity.id
_entity.type
_entity.pdbx_description
1 polymer ?
#
loop_
_entity_poly.entity_id
_entity_poly.type
_entity_poly.pdbx_seq_one_letter_code
_entity_poly.pdbx_strand_id
1 'polypeptide(L)' 'MSVEEQRLRLERHMVMNPSLKPQLAEAVREAYSFAVIRASKETGLEKNVLPKVCPWPFEQMMQEDFLPERETCQGE' A
#
# COMPACT_ATOMS: atom_id res chain seq x y z
N MET A 1 5.50 -14.13 6.52
CA MET A 1 4.18 -13.70 6.03
C MET A 1 4.41 -13.00 4.70
N SER A 2 3.81 -13.49 3.61
CA SER A 2 3.96 -12.92 2.27
C SER A 2 2.89 -11.85 1.99
N VAL A 3 3.07 -11.08 0.91
CA VAL A 3 2.06 -10.12 0.42
C VAL A 3 0.78 -10.85 0.00
N GLU A 4 0.91 -11.99 -0.67
CA GLU A 4 -0.21 -12.87 -1.04
C GLU A 4 -1.02 -13.31 0.19
N GLU A 5 -0.34 -13.79 1.24
CA GLU A 5 -0.99 -14.22 2.48
C GLU A 5 -1.73 -13.05 3.16
N GLN A 6 -1.18 -11.83 3.08
CA GLN A 6 -1.84 -10.64 3.60
C GLN A 6 -3.09 -10.26 2.82
N ARG A 7 -3.04 -10.29 1.49
CA ARG A 7 -4.20 -10.02 0.64
C ARG A 7 -5.33 -11.00 0.94
N LEU A 8 -5.04 -12.30 1.00
CA LEU A 8 -6.04 -13.33 1.29
C LEU A 8 -6.69 -13.13 2.67
N ARG A 9 -5.87 -12.84 3.69
CA ARG A 9 -6.38 -12.59 5.05
C ARG A 9 -7.24 -11.34 5.11
N LEU A 10 -6.85 -10.28 4.41
CA LEU A 10 -7.61 -9.04 4.35
C LEU A 10 -8.92 -9.22 3.61
N GLU A 11 -8.93 -9.92 2.47
CA GLU A 11 -10.16 -10.23 1.72
C GLU A 11 -11.16 -10.98 2.62
N ARG A 12 -10.71 -12.05 3.28
CA ARG A 12 -11.55 -12.79 4.24
C ARG A 12 -12.08 -11.88 5.35
N HIS A 13 -11.25 -10.97 5.87
CA HIS A 13 -11.66 -10.03 6.90
C HIS A 13 -12.74 -9.06 6.41
N MET A 14 -12.63 -8.59 5.17
CA MET A 14 -13.60 -7.69 4.54
C MET A 14 -14.93 -8.37 4.24
N VAL A 15 -14.92 -9.66 3.87
CA VAL A 15 -16.14 -10.47 3.70
C VAL A 15 -16.88 -10.62 5.04
N MET A 16 -16.15 -10.85 6.13
CA MET A 16 -16.73 -11.00 7.47
C MET A 16 -17.24 -9.68 8.05
N ASN A 17 -16.70 -8.54 7.60
CA ASN A 17 -16.98 -7.21 8.16
C ASN A 17 -17.30 -6.19 7.06
N PRO A 18 -18.44 -6.32 6.36
CA PRO A 18 -18.78 -5.45 5.24
C PRO A 18 -18.94 -3.98 5.64
N SER A 19 -19.21 -3.68 6.92
CA SER A 19 -19.27 -2.33 7.48
C SER A 19 -17.93 -1.57 7.46
N LEU A 20 -16.81 -2.25 7.20
CA LEU A 20 -15.50 -1.63 7.05
C LEU A 20 -15.27 -1.04 5.65
N LYS A 21 -16.03 -1.47 4.64
CA LYS A 21 -15.93 -0.96 3.26
C LYS A 21 -15.95 0.58 3.15
N PRO A 22 -16.89 1.32 3.78
CA PRO A 22 -16.90 2.78 3.71
C PRO A 22 -15.67 3.45 4.35
N GLN A 23 -14.92 2.74 5.20
CA GLN A 23 -13.75 3.28 5.88
C GLN A 23 -12.44 3.03 5.11
N LEU A 24 -12.47 2.24 4.02
CA LEU A 24 -11.27 1.85 3.27
C LEU A 24 -10.45 3.05 2.78
N ALA A 25 -11.12 4.08 2.26
CA ALA A 25 -10.43 5.26 1.74
C ALA A 25 -9.63 6.00 2.82
N GLU A 26 -10.16 6.07 4.05
CA GLU A 26 -9.45 6.66 5.18
C GLU A 26 -8.33 5.75 5.66
N ALA A 27 -8.62 4.46 5.84
CA ALA A 27 -7.65 3.47 6.29
C ALA A 27 -6.43 3.37 5.37
N VAL A 28 -6.63 3.43 4.04
CA VAL A 28 -5.55 3.45 3.05
C VAL A 28 -4.71 4.72 3.18
N ARG A 29 -5.35 5.89 3.34
CA ARG A 29 -4.64 7.17 3.50
C ARG A 29 -3.77 7.17 4.75
N GLU A 30 -4.31 6.69 5.86
CA GLU A 30 -3.59 6.56 7.13
C GLU A 30 -2.43 5.56 7.00
N ALA A 31 -2.71 4.34 6.50
CA ALA A 31 -1.69 3.31 6.29
C ALA A 31 -0.55 3.78 5.37
N TYR A 32 -0.87 4.52 4.31
CA TYR A 32 0.14 5.05 3.39
C TYR A 32 1.03 6.10 4.04
N SER A 33 0.49 6.94 4.93
CA SER A 33 1.30 7.91 5.69
C SER A 33 2.37 7.20 6.54
N PHE A 34 2.02 6.06 7.15
CA PHE A 34 2.98 5.22 7.86
C PHE A 34 3.98 4.56 6.90
N ALA A 35 3.53 4.11 5.72
CA ALA A 35 4.40 3.53 4.70
C ALA A 35 5.48 4.53 4.25
N VAL A 36 5.13 5.79 3.99
CA VAL A 36 6.07 6.87 3.65
C VAL A 36 7.11 7.07 4.76
N ILE A 37 6.69 7.10 6.03
CA ILE A 37 7.61 7.25 7.16
C ILE A 37 8.58 6.07 7.27
N ARG A 38 8.08 4.83 7.10
CA ARG A 38 8.91 3.62 7.16
C ARG A 38 9.88 3.56 5.98
N ALA A 39 9.39 3.76 4.76
CA ALA A 39 10.20 3.79 3.55
C ALA A 39 11.33 4.84 3.65
N SER A 40 11.02 6.05 4.13
CA SER A 40 12.04 7.10 4.34
C SER A 40 13.12 6.65 5.34
N LYS A 41 12.74 5.97 6.44
CA LYS A 41 13.71 5.45 7.42
C LYS A 41 14.55 4.30 6.88
N GLU A 42 13.97 3.41 6.08
CA GLU A 42 14.63 2.22 5.55
C GLU A 42 15.55 2.54 4.35
N THR A 43 15.15 3.49 3.51
CA THR A 43 15.88 3.86 2.28
C THR A 43 16.81 5.07 2.45
N GLY A 44 16.63 5.85 3.52
CA GLY A 44 17.32 7.13 3.72
C GLY A 44 16.80 8.27 2.83
N LEU A 45 15.80 8.03 1.98
CA LEU A 45 15.18 9.07 1.16
C LEU A 45 14.40 10.05 2.02
N GLU A 46 14.45 11.34 1.65
CA GLU A 46 13.60 12.34 2.27
C GLU A 46 12.11 12.08 1.94
N LYS A 47 11.24 12.32 2.93
CA LYS A 47 9.79 12.07 2.78
C LYS A 47 9.13 12.90 1.67
N ASN A 48 9.73 14.01 1.27
CA ASN A 48 9.25 14.88 0.21
C ASN A 48 9.47 14.29 -1.20
N VAL A 49 10.41 13.36 -1.35
CA VAL A 49 10.70 12.65 -2.61
C VAL A 49 9.72 11.49 -2.82
N LEU A 50 9.25 10.90 -1.73
CA LEU A 50 8.22 9.87 -1.77
C LEU A 50 6.86 10.49 -2.13
N PRO A 51 5.98 9.78 -2.87
CA PRO A 51 4.64 10.28 -3.13
C PRO A 51 3.90 10.56 -1.82
N LYS A 52 3.19 11.70 -1.75
CA LYS A 52 2.46 12.11 -0.53
C LYS A 52 1.12 11.39 -0.37
N VAL A 53 0.60 10.83 -1.46
CA VAL A 53 -0.67 10.12 -1.53
C VAL A 53 -0.41 8.77 -2.18
N CYS A 54 -1.13 7.75 -1.74
CA CYS A 54 -1.01 6.41 -2.32
C CYS A 54 -1.31 6.48 -3.83
N PRO A 55 -0.36 6.09 -4.70
CA PRO A 55 -0.57 6.13 -6.14
C PRO A 55 -1.51 5.01 -6.62
N TRP A 56 -1.76 4.00 -5.80
CA TRP A 56 -2.58 2.84 -6.16
C TRP A 56 -3.93 2.87 -5.43
N PRO A 57 -5.05 2.65 -6.14
CA PRO A 57 -6.34 2.41 -5.53
C PRO A 57 -6.35 1.07 -4.78
N PHE A 58 -7.28 0.92 -3.83
CA PHE A 58 -7.40 -0.28 -3.01
C PHE A 58 -7.58 -1.56 -3.84
N GLU A 59 -8.40 -1.46 -4.89
CA GLU A 59 -8.70 -2.57 -5.80
C GLU A 59 -7.43 -3.07 -6.50
N GLN A 60 -6.54 -2.16 -6.92
CA GLN A 60 -5.26 -2.53 -7.54
C GLN A 60 -4.30 -3.14 -6.52
N MET A 61 -4.22 -2.59 -5.31
CA MET A 61 -3.37 -3.13 -4.24
C MET A 61 -3.75 -4.58 -3.85
N MET A 62 -5.03 -4.95 -4.04
CA MET A 62 -5.58 -6.26 -3.72
C MET A 62 -5.47 -7.30 -4.85
N GLN A 63 -5.09 -6.91 -6.07
CA GLN A 63 -4.88 -7.85 -7.16
C GLN A 63 -3.74 -8.84 -6.84
N GLU A 64 -3.94 -10.13 -7.11
CA GLU A 64 -2.98 -11.20 -6.79
C GLU A 64 -1.60 -10.93 -7.41
N ASP A 65 -1.58 -10.62 -8.71
CA ASP A 65 -0.36 -10.38 -9.49
C ASP A 65 0.21 -8.96 -9.36
N PHE A 66 -0.40 -8.10 -8.54
CA PHE A 66 0.07 -6.72 -8.45
C PHE A 66 1.33 -6.63 -7.60
N LEU A 67 2.43 -6.28 -8.23
CA LEU A 67 3.64 -5.77 -7.61
C LEU A 67 3.97 -4.47 -8.35
N PRO A 68 4.11 -3.32 -7.65
CA PRO A 68 4.46 -2.09 -8.33
C PRO A 68 5.77 -2.29 -9.06
N GLU A 69 5.80 -1.87 -10.33
CA GLU A 69 7.01 -1.98 -11.13
C GLU A 69 8.16 -1.33 -10.36
N ARG A 70 9.31 -1.99 -10.40
CA ARG A 70 10.54 -1.36 -9.98
C ARG A 70 10.71 -0.22 -10.97
N GLU A 71 10.49 1.03 -10.54
CA GLU A 71 11.03 2.15 -11.30
C GLU A 71 12.53 1.84 -11.39
N THR A 72 12.96 1.38 -12.56
CA THR A 72 14.38 1.21 -12.83
C THR A 72 14.97 2.57 -12.56
N CYS A 73 15.89 2.68 -11.60
CA CYS A 73 16.82 3.78 -11.56
C CYS A 73 17.51 3.79 -12.93
N GLN A 74 16.95 4.53 -13.89
CA GLN A 74 17.68 4.95 -15.07
C GLN A 74 18.63 6.02 -14.54
N GLY A 75 19.78 5.53 -14.07
CA GLY A 75 20.94 6.38 -13.89
C GLY A 75 21.35 6.90 -15.26
N GLU A 76 21.42 8.21 -15.35
CA GLU A 76 22.42 8.91 -16.16
C GLU A 76 23.36 9.63 -15.18
#